data_AF-A0A2U2Z9B5-F1
#
_entry.id   AF-A0A2U2Z9B5-F1
#
_cell.length_a   1.000
_cell.length_b   1.000
_cell.length_c   1.000
_cell.angle_alpha   90.00
_cell.angle_beta   90.00
_cell.angle_gamma   90.00
#
_symmetry.space_group_name_H-M   'P 1'
#
loop_
_entity.id
_entity.type
_entity.pdbx_description
1 polymer ?
#
loop_
_entity_poly.entity_id
_entity_poly.type
_entity_poly.pdbx_seq_one_letter_code
_entity_poly.pdbx_strand_id
1 'polypeptide(L)'
;MARQVRAEQTRATIITAAADLFDRQGYESTSLSDIVEHAHVTKGALYFHFAAKEDLAHAILELQSATCRRLARDIETRGHTSLEALMRLTFCIARLSAEDPVLRAGLRLATGGTRPRPPLSHPFAEWMDIVTARLLGAVKEADVHPEVDIEVVAHSLVCFFIGTRVVGRSREPVARQPRRTAEMWQILIRGLVPVTRRARYLSLAARLEREIAPV
;
A
#
# COMPACT_ATOMS: atom_id res chain seq x y z
N MET A 1 -5.20 -29.74 15.38
CA MET A 1 -4.90 -28.32 15.67
C MET A 1 -3.40 -28.00 15.61
N ALA A 2 -2.52 -28.62 16.40
CA ALA A 2 -1.08 -28.28 16.40
C ALA A 2 -0.34 -28.41 15.05
N ARG A 3 -0.68 -29.42 14.22
CA ARG A 3 -0.11 -29.59 12.87
C ARG A 3 -0.51 -28.48 11.90
N GLN A 4 -1.74 -27.98 12.03
CA GLN A 4 -2.27 -26.93 11.17
C GLN A 4 -1.66 -25.57 11.51
N VAL A 5 -1.53 -25.26 12.80
CA VAL A 5 -0.84 -24.05 13.28
C VAL A 5 0.61 -24.00 12.79
N ARG A 6 1.35 -25.13 12.86
CA ARG A 6 2.73 -25.22 12.34
C ARG A 6 2.79 -25.01 10.83
N ALA A 7 1.85 -25.56 10.08
CA ALA A 7 1.77 -25.38 8.63
C ALA A 7 1.48 -23.91 8.27
N GLU A 8 0.56 -23.25 8.97
CA GLU A 8 0.24 -21.83 8.78
C GLU A 8 1.44 -20.93 9.11
N GLN A 9 2.15 -21.20 10.21
CA GLN A 9 3.38 -20.50 10.57
C GLN A 9 4.46 -20.67 9.49
N THR A 10 4.66 -21.90 9.01
CA THR A 10 5.66 -22.18 7.95
C THR A 10 5.32 -21.43 6.66
N ARG A 11 4.04 -21.43 6.26
CA ARG A 11 3.56 -20.65 5.12
C ARG A 11 3.83 -19.16 5.29
N ALA A 12 3.57 -18.59 6.46
CA ALA A 12 3.83 -17.18 6.74
C ALA A 12 5.33 -16.84 6.70
N THR A 13 6.20 -17.70 7.24
CA THR A 13 7.66 -17.55 7.17
C THR A 13 8.14 -17.52 5.72
N ILE A 14 7.67 -18.47 4.89
CA ILE A 14 8.05 -18.52 3.47
C ILE A 14 7.61 -17.26 2.73
N ILE A 15 6.37 -16.79 2.95
CA ILE A 15 5.87 -15.57 2.30
C ILE A 15 6.69 -14.35 2.72
N THR A 16 7.01 -14.23 4.01
CA THR A 16 7.79 -13.10 4.53
C THR A 16 9.19 -13.08 3.93
N ALA A 17 9.84 -14.25 3.85
CA ALA A 17 11.15 -14.41 3.23
C ALA A 17 11.11 -14.08 1.72
N ALA A 18 10.11 -14.58 1.00
CA ALA A 18 9.91 -14.26 -0.41
C ALA A 18 9.66 -12.76 -0.63
N ALA A 19 8.86 -12.12 0.24
CA ALA A 19 8.59 -10.69 0.18
C ALA A 19 9.87 -9.86 0.38
N ASP A 20 10.71 -10.18 1.37
CA ASP A 20 11.98 -9.47 1.59
C ASP A 20 12.92 -9.62 0.39
N LEU A 21 13.06 -10.82 -0.17
CA LEU A 21 13.90 -11.05 -1.35
C LEU A 21 13.35 -10.36 -2.60
N PHE A 22 12.05 -10.46 -2.88
CA PHE A 22 11.42 -9.76 -3.99
C PHE A 22 11.54 -8.24 -3.85
N ASP A 23 11.43 -7.69 -2.63
CA ASP A 23 11.62 -6.27 -2.34
C ASP A 23 13.07 -5.82 -2.59
N ARG A 24 14.08 -6.62 -2.21
CA ARG A 24 15.50 -6.26 -2.35
C ARG A 24 16.03 -6.51 -3.76
N GLN A 25 15.89 -7.73 -4.25
CA GLN A 25 16.55 -8.23 -5.46
C GLN A 25 15.64 -8.14 -6.69
N GLY A 26 14.32 -8.13 -6.48
CA GLY A 26 13.32 -8.17 -7.55
C GLY A 26 12.82 -9.58 -7.81
N TYR A 27 11.63 -9.67 -8.43
CA TYR A 27 10.99 -10.93 -8.73
C TYR A 27 11.89 -11.81 -9.59
N GLU A 28 12.26 -11.37 -10.80
CA GLU A 28 13.02 -12.18 -11.77
C GLU A 28 14.33 -12.74 -11.20
N SER A 29 15.09 -11.93 -10.46
CA SER A 29 16.39 -12.30 -9.90
C SER A 29 16.34 -13.22 -8.68
N THR A 30 15.16 -13.54 -8.15
CA THR A 30 15.01 -14.39 -6.96
C THR A 30 14.58 -15.81 -7.34
N SER A 31 15.31 -16.83 -6.90
CA SER A 31 14.95 -18.24 -7.10
C SER A 31 14.22 -18.86 -5.90
N LEU A 32 13.54 -19.99 -6.10
CA LEU A 32 12.94 -20.75 -4.99
C LEU A 32 14.00 -21.27 -4.01
N SER A 33 15.22 -21.54 -4.47
CA SER A 33 16.34 -21.97 -3.61
C SER A 33 16.77 -20.85 -2.67
N ASP A 34 16.87 -19.61 -3.16
CA ASP A 34 17.21 -18.44 -2.34
C ASP A 34 16.16 -18.24 -1.24
N ILE A 35 14.88 -18.44 -1.57
CA ILE A 35 13.77 -18.32 -0.61
C ILE A 35 13.85 -19.43 0.45
N VAL A 36 14.16 -20.67 0.06
CA VAL A 36 14.33 -21.79 1.01
C VAL A 36 15.46 -21.50 2.00
N GLU A 37 16.60 -21.02 1.49
CA GLU A 37 17.76 -20.67 2.30
C GLU A 37 17.44 -19.51 3.26
N HIS A 38 16.84 -18.44 2.73
CA HIS A 38 16.50 -17.25 3.52
C HIS A 38 15.40 -17.50 4.54
N ALA A 39 14.43 -18.36 4.24
CA ALA A 39 13.36 -18.75 5.16
C ALA A 39 13.80 -19.79 6.21
N HIS A 40 14.99 -20.38 6.05
CA HIS A 40 15.47 -21.51 6.87
C HIS A 40 14.49 -22.68 6.92
N VAL A 41 13.85 -22.99 5.78
CA VAL A 41 12.93 -24.14 5.64
C VAL A 41 13.55 -25.21 4.75
N THR A 42 12.91 -26.37 4.65
CA THR A 42 13.31 -27.38 3.65
C THR A 42 12.64 -27.11 2.31
N LYS A 43 13.26 -27.58 1.23
CA LYS A 43 12.67 -27.55 -0.12
C LYS A 43 11.29 -28.22 -0.14
N GLY A 44 11.14 -29.36 0.55
CA GLY A 44 9.86 -30.07 0.68
C GLY A 44 8.78 -29.25 1.40
N ALA A 45 9.15 -28.47 2.43
CA ALA A 45 8.22 -27.58 3.12
C ALA A 45 7.75 -26.44 2.21
N LEU A 46 8.63 -25.88 1.37
CA LEU A 46 8.23 -24.87 0.39
C LEU A 46 7.24 -25.46 -0.64
N TYR A 47 7.60 -26.58 -1.27
CA TYR A 47 6.75 -27.21 -2.30
C TYR A 47 5.42 -27.74 -1.76
N PHE A 48 5.34 -28.03 -0.45
CA PHE A 48 4.07 -28.35 0.19
C PHE A 48 3.08 -27.18 0.16
N HIS A 49 3.56 -25.93 0.16
CA HIS A 49 2.72 -24.73 0.19
C HIS A 49 2.60 -24.02 -1.15
N PHE A 50 3.64 -24.06 -1.97
CA PHE A 50 3.73 -23.31 -3.22
C PHE A 50 4.35 -24.18 -4.31
N ALA A 51 3.63 -24.42 -5.40
CA ALA A 51 4.12 -25.25 -6.50
C ALA A 51 5.14 -24.48 -7.35
N ALA A 52 4.93 -23.17 -7.49
CA ALA A 52 5.77 -22.30 -8.30
C ALA A 52 6.03 -20.94 -7.61
N LYS A 53 7.01 -20.21 -8.16
CA LYS A 53 7.39 -18.85 -7.71
C LYS A 53 6.25 -17.86 -7.92
N GLU A 54 5.44 -18.07 -8.94
CA GLU A 54 4.23 -17.32 -9.26
C GLU A 54 3.19 -17.45 -8.14
N ASP A 55 3.10 -18.61 -7.49
CA ASP A 55 2.17 -18.81 -6.36
C ASP A 55 2.56 -17.96 -5.15
N LEU A 56 3.87 -17.78 -4.93
CA LEU A 56 4.39 -16.90 -3.87
C LEU A 56 4.09 -15.43 -4.18
N ALA A 57 4.35 -14.98 -5.41
CA ALA A 57 4.02 -13.63 -5.82
C ALA A 57 2.52 -13.35 -5.71
N HIS A 58 1.68 -14.31 -6.11
CA HIS A 58 0.25 -14.19 -5.97
C HIS A 58 -0.19 -14.09 -4.50
N ALA A 59 0.34 -14.95 -3.62
CA ALA A 59 0.02 -14.90 -2.18
C ALA A 59 0.45 -13.57 -1.52
N ILE A 60 1.56 -12.98 -1.96
CA ILE A 60 1.99 -11.65 -1.51
C ILE A 60 0.99 -10.58 -1.95
N LEU A 61 0.54 -10.59 -3.21
CA LEU A 61 -0.46 -9.65 -3.71
C LEU A 61 -1.81 -9.81 -2.99
N GLU A 62 -2.24 -11.04 -2.70
CA GLU A 62 -3.45 -11.31 -1.92
C GLU A 62 -3.37 -10.72 -0.51
N LEU A 63 -2.24 -10.92 0.20
CA LEU A 63 -2.03 -10.37 1.54
C LEU A 63 -1.95 -8.84 1.52
N GLN A 64 -1.27 -8.26 0.53
CA GLN A 64 -1.20 -6.81 0.33
C GLN A 64 -2.60 -6.22 0.18
N SER A 65 -3.40 -6.80 -0.73
CA SER A 65 -4.76 -6.37 -1.03
C SER A 65 -5.67 -6.54 0.19
N ALA A 66 -5.61 -7.67 0.89
CA ALA A 66 -6.37 -7.91 2.12
C ALA A 66 -6.02 -6.90 3.23
N THR A 67 -4.73 -6.57 3.38
CA THR A 67 -4.26 -5.58 4.36
C THR A 67 -4.74 -4.17 4.03
N CYS A 68 -4.64 -3.76 2.75
CA CYS A 68 -5.15 -2.46 2.30
C CYS A 68 -6.66 -2.33 2.51
N ARG A 69 -7.44 -3.37 2.17
CA ARG A 69 -8.89 -3.39 2.41
C ARG A 69 -9.25 -3.32 3.89
N ARG A 70 -8.52 -4.06 4.74
CA ARG A 70 -8.75 -4.03 6.19
C ARG A 70 -8.53 -2.62 6.73
N LEU A 71 -7.41 -2.00 6.37
CA LEU A 71 -7.08 -0.64 6.78
C LEU A 71 -8.12 0.37 6.30
N ALA A 72 -8.59 0.26 5.05
CA ALA A 72 -9.63 1.14 4.53
C ALA A 72 -10.93 1.05 5.35
N ARG A 73 -11.37 -0.18 5.69
CA ARG A 73 -12.55 -0.40 6.55
C ARG A 73 -12.35 0.10 7.98
N ASP A 74 -11.17 -0.15 8.56
CA ASP A 74 -10.86 0.27 9.93
C ASP A 74 -10.91 1.81 10.06
N ILE A 75 -10.56 2.54 9.00
CA ILE A 75 -10.66 4.00 8.96
C ILE A 75 -12.11 4.47 8.79
N GLU A 76 -12.93 3.77 7.99
CA GLU A 76 -14.36 4.09 7.82
C GLU A 76 -15.13 4.08 9.14
N THR A 77 -14.87 3.08 9.98
CA THR A 77 -15.58 2.89 11.24
C THR A 77 -15.33 4.00 12.28
N ARG A 78 -14.40 4.92 12.03
CA ARG A 78 -14.02 6.01 12.95
C ARG A 78 -14.81 7.30 12.76
N GLY A 79 -15.78 7.34 11.83
CA GLY A 79 -16.66 8.50 11.64
C GLY A 79 -15.97 9.75 11.08
N HIS A 80 -14.84 9.58 10.40
CA HIS A 80 -14.15 10.68 9.71
C HIS A 80 -14.91 11.15 8.47
N THR A 81 -14.77 12.43 8.10
CA THR A 81 -15.16 12.90 6.77
C THR A 81 -14.41 12.13 5.68
N SER A 82 -15.01 11.99 4.51
CA SER A 82 -14.48 11.19 3.40
C SER A 82 -13.07 11.62 3.00
N LEU A 83 -12.79 12.94 2.95
CA LEU A 83 -11.44 13.45 2.66
C LEU A 83 -10.44 13.16 3.80
N GLU A 84 -10.87 13.27 5.05
CA GLU A 84 -10.01 12.96 6.20
C GLU A 84 -9.66 11.47 6.25
N ALA A 85 -10.63 10.60 5.99
CA ALA A 85 -10.42 9.17 5.87
C ALA A 85 -9.40 8.83 4.76
N LEU A 86 -9.53 9.47 3.59
CA LEU A 86 -8.61 9.29 2.47
C LEU A 86 -7.19 9.75 2.83
N MET A 87 -7.04 10.92 3.45
CA MET A 87 -5.74 11.41 3.93
C MET A 87 -5.11 10.40 4.90
N ARG A 88 -5.83 9.98 5.94
CA ARG A 88 -5.33 8.99 6.91
C ARG A 88 -4.92 7.69 6.24
N LEU A 89 -5.71 7.21 5.29
CA LEU A 89 -5.40 5.99 4.55
C LEU A 89 -4.06 6.11 3.80
N THR A 90 -3.84 7.19 3.06
CA THR A 90 -2.58 7.40 2.33
C THR A 90 -1.36 7.45 3.26
N PHE A 91 -1.49 8.10 4.41
CA PHE A 91 -0.44 8.20 5.42
C PHE A 91 -0.14 6.84 6.09
N CYS A 92 -1.18 6.08 6.45
CA CYS A 92 -1.02 4.72 6.98
C CYS A 92 -0.39 3.77 5.96
N ILE A 93 -0.81 3.83 4.70
CA ILE A 93 -0.21 3.02 3.62
C ILE A 93 1.24 3.45 3.37
N ALA A 94 1.56 4.76 3.43
CA ALA A 94 2.95 5.24 3.33
C ALA A 94 3.84 4.57 4.38
N ARG A 95 3.39 4.58 5.64
CA ARG A 95 4.08 3.94 6.78
C ARG A 95 4.22 2.43 6.61
N LEU A 96 3.13 1.74 6.33
CA LEU A 96 3.14 0.29 6.19
C LEU A 96 4.01 -0.14 5.00
N SER A 97 3.97 0.61 3.90
CA SER A 97 4.86 0.37 2.77
C SER A 97 6.33 0.67 3.08
N ALA A 98 6.65 1.32 4.20
CA ALA A 98 8.01 1.53 4.68
C ALA A 98 8.45 0.40 5.61
N GLU A 99 7.57 -0.07 6.49
CA GLU A 99 7.87 -1.02 7.58
C GLU A 99 7.66 -2.48 7.18
N ASP A 100 6.60 -2.80 6.42
CA ASP A 100 6.17 -4.16 6.14
C ASP A 100 6.75 -4.70 4.81
N PRO A 101 7.49 -5.82 4.83
CA PRO A 101 8.06 -6.42 3.63
C PRO A 101 7.00 -6.84 2.61
N VAL A 102 5.82 -7.28 3.04
CA VAL A 102 4.73 -7.71 2.14
C VAL A 102 4.20 -6.53 1.35
N LEU A 103 3.96 -5.38 1.99
CA LEU A 103 3.50 -4.19 1.26
C LEU A 103 4.59 -3.65 0.31
N ARG A 104 5.87 -3.71 0.71
CA ARG A 104 6.99 -3.31 -0.17
C ARG A 104 7.12 -4.22 -1.40
N ALA A 105 7.07 -5.52 -1.18
CA ALA A 105 7.15 -6.52 -2.23
C ALA A 105 5.94 -6.43 -3.17
N GLY A 106 4.74 -6.32 -2.62
CA GLY A 106 3.50 -6.19 -3.40
C GLY A 106 3.52 -4.98 -4.33
N LEU A 107 3.99 -3.82 -3.85
CA LEU A 107 4.17 -2.64 -4.71
C LEU A 107 5.23 -2.87 -5.80
N ARG A 108 6.33 -3.56 -5.50
CA ARG A 108 7.38 -3.88 -6.50
C ARG A 108 6.87 -4.87 -7.55
N LEU A 109 6.06 -5.86 -7.16
CA LEU A 109 5.43 -6.82 -8.06
C LEU A 109 4.43 -6.12 -8.99
N ALA A 110 3.55 -5.28 -8.43
CA ALA A 110 2.54 -4.55 -9.20
C ALA A 110 3.16 -3.56 -10.22
N THR A 111 4.30 -2.95 -9.88
CA THR A 111 5.05 -2.07 -10.80
C THR A 111 5.98 -2.82 -11.75
N GLY A 112 6.38 -4.04 -11.41
CA GLY A 112 7.29 -4.89 -12.19
C GLY A 112 6.62 -5.73 -13.29
N GLY A 113 5.31 -5.53 -13.54
CA GLY A 113 4.56 -6.23 -14.57
C GLY A 113 3.98 -7.59 -14.15
N THR A 114 4.19 -8.02 -12.89
CA THR A 114 3.55 -9.22 -12.36
C THR A 114 2.05 -8.98 -12.25
N ARG A 115 1.27 -9.78 -12.97
CA ARG A 115 -0.20 -9.67 -12.96
C ARG A 115 -0.80 -10.63 -11.92
N PRO A 116 -1.73 -10.16 -11.08
CA PRO A 116 -2.49 -11.06 -10.22
C PRO A 116 -3.34 -12.01 -11.05
N ARG A 117 -3.56 -13.22 -10.54
CA ARG A 117 -4.50 -14.18 -11.12
C ARG A 117 -5.93 -13.85 -10.68
N PRO A 118 -6.94 -14.03 -11.54
CA PRO A 118 -8.33 -13.95 -11.11
C PRO A 118 -8.60 -14.88 -9.91
N PRO A 119 -9.45 -14.48 -8.95
CA PRO A 119 -10.33 -13.30 -8.96
C PRO A 119 -9.68 -12.02 -8.43
N LEU A 120 -8.39 -12.02 -8.10
CA LEU A 120 -7.73 -10.84 -7.55
C LEU A 120 -7.56 -9.75 -8.62
N SER A 121 -8.18 -8.60 -8.41
CA SER A 121 -8.01 -7.41 -9.26
C SER A 121 -6.60 -6.84 -9.14
N HIS A 122 -6.17 -6.10 -10.17
CA HIS A 122 -4.92 -5.35 -10.09
C HIS A 122 -4.95 -4.36 -8.92
N PRO A 123 -3.91 -4.28 -8.07
CA PRO A 123 -3.92 -3.38 -6.91
C PRO A 123 -4.22 -1.93 -7.27
N PHE A 124 -3.73 -1.45 -8.41
CA PHE A 124 -4.02 -0.09 -8.88
C PHE A 124 -5.49 0.13 -9.23
N ALA A 125 -6.19 -0.87 -9.79
CA ALA A 125 -7.63 -0.76 -10.03
C ALA A 125 -8.39 -0.67 -8.70
N GLU A 126 -8.05 -1.55 -7.75
CA GLU A 126 -8.65 -1.51 -6.40
C GLU A 126 -8.39 -0.19 -5.67
N TRP A 127 -7.18 0.36 -5.78
CA TRP A 127 -6.85 1.66 -5.17
C TRP A 127 -7.60 2.80 -5.85
N MET A 128 -7.73 2.78 -7.17
CA MET A 128 -8.51 3.76 -7.92
C MET A 128 -9.98 3.75 -7.48
N ASP A 129 -10.58 2.58 -7.30
CA ASP A 129 -11.97 2.45 -6.82
C ASP A 129 -12.12 3.05 -5.41
N ILE A 130 -11.20 2.71 -4.49
CA ILE A 130 -11.21 3.23 -3.11
C ILE A 130 -11.06 4.75 -3.08
N VAL A 131 -10.11 5.30 -3.83
CA VAL A 131 -9.84 6.75 -3.88
C VAL A 131 -11.01 7.49 -4.50
N THR A 132 -11.55 6.97 -5.62
CA THR A 132 -12.71 7.56 -6.33
C THR A 132 -13.92 7.62 -5.41
N ALA A 133 -14.25 6.52 -4.74
CA ALA A 133 -15.38 6.47 -3.81
C ALA A 133 -15.27 7.52 -2.69
N ARG A 134 -14.06 7.73 -2.16
CA ARG A 134 -13.80 8.73 -1.12
C ARG A 134 -13.86 10.16 -1.63
N LEU A 135 -13.32 10.44 -2.81
CA LEU A 135 -13.39 11.75 -3.42
C LEU A 135 -14.84 12.14 -3.75
N LEU A 136 -15.65 11.19 -4.25
CA LEU A 136 -17.09 11.39 -4.44
C LEU A 136 -17.82 11.68 -3.12
N GLY A 137 -17.46 10.99 -2.03
CA GLY A 137 -17.96 11.31 -0.69
C GLY A 137 -17.57 12.72 -0.24
N ALA A 138 -16.33 13.13 -0.49
CA ALA A 138 -15.83 14.45 -0.14
C ALA A 138 -16.52 15.59 -0.92
N VAL A 139 -16.93 15.35 -2.17
CA VAL A 139 -17.78 16.27 -2.93
C VAL A 139 -19.15 16.42 -2.27
N LYS A 140 -19.79 15.32 -1.87
CA LYS A 140 -21.09 15.35 -1.16
C LYS A 140 -21.01 16.10 0.19
N GLU A 141 -19.88 16.01 0.88
CA GLU A 141 -19.60 16.70 2.14
C GLU A 141 -19.15 18.17 1.95
N ALA A 142 -19.06 18.64 0.70
CA ALA A 142 -18.53 19.94 0.30
C ALA A 142 -17.10 20.22 0.79
N ASP A 143 -16.31 19.16 0.96
CA ASP A 143 -14.87 19.22 1.27
C ASP A 143 -14.01 19.30 0.01
N VAL A 144 -14.53 18.86 -1.13
CA VAL A 144 -13.88 18.97 -2.45
C VAL A 144 -14.78 19.75 -3.42
N HIS A 145 -14.18 20.56 -4.29
CA HIS A 145 -14.88 21.31 -5.32
C HIS A 145 -15.66 20.37 -6.27
N PRO A 146 -16.94 20.65 -6.57
CA PRO A 146 -17.76 19.77 -7.42
C PRO A 146 -17.35 19.79 -8.90
N GLU A 147 -16.62 20.81 -9.34
CA GLU A 147 -16.15 20.99 -10.72
C GLU A 147 -14.90 20.18 -11.04
N VAL A 148 -14.28 19.57 -10.03
CA VAL A 148 -13.05 18.81 -10.22
C VAL A 148 -13.36 17.44 -10.82
N ASP A 149 -12.58 17.06 -11.84
CA ASP A 149 -12.62 15.71 -12.39
C ASP A 149 -12.02 14.71 -11.38
N ILE A 150 -12.91 13.90 -10.79
CA ILE A 150 -12.56 12.96 -9.72
C ILE A 150 -11.69 11.82 -10.24
N GLU A 151 -11.87 11.37 -11.48
CA GLU A 151 -11.09 10.29 -12.05
C GLU A 151 -9.64 10.74 -12.27
N VAL A 152 -9.45 11.95 -12.80
CA VAL A 152 -8.13 12.56 -12.97
C VAL A 152 -7.43 12.74 -11.62
N VAL A 153 -8.14 13.16 -10.58
CA VAL A 153 -7.57 13.34 -9.24
C VAL A 153 -7.22 12.01 -8.60
N ALA A 154 -8.09 11.01 -8.71
CA ALA A 154 -7.81 9.67 -8.19
C ALA A 154 -6.55 9.10 -8.84
N HIS A 155 -6.45 9.19 -10.17
CA HIS A 155 -5.28 8.74 -10.92
C HIS A 155 -4.02 9.48 -10.48
N SER A 156 -4.08 10.81 -10.39
CA SER A 156 -2.97 11.65 -9.98
C SER A 156 -2.48 11.33 -8.56
N LEU A 157 -3.40 11.10 -7.62
CA LEU A 157 -3.08 10.74 -6.24
C LEU A 157 -2.38 9.38 -6.17
N VAL A 158 -2.89 8.37 -6.87
CA VAL A 158 -2.28 7.03 -6.94
C VAL A 158 -0.89 7.11 -7.59
N CYS A 159 -0.74 7.84 -8.69
CA CYS A 159 0.55 8.04 -9.35
C CYS A 159 1.56 8.77 -8.48
N PHE A 160 1.15 9.82 -7.76
CA PHE A 160 2.04 10.52 -6.84
C PHE A 160 2.52 9.58 -5.75
N PHE A 161 1.62 8.83 -5.12
CA PHE A 161 1.95 7.88 -4.07
C PHE A 161 2.93 6.79 -4.55
N ILE A 162 2.69 6.22 -5.72
CA ILE A 162 3.62 5.24 -6.30
C ILE A 162 4.96 5.89 -6.63
N GLY A 163 4.94 7.09 -7.22
CA GLY A 163 6.12 7.85 -7.60
C GLY A 163 7.03 8.14 -6.41
N THR A 164 6.48 8.53 -5.25
CA THR A 164 7.30 8.76 -4.05
C THR A 164 7.98 7.48 -3.56
N ARG A 165 7.37 6.31 -3.71
CA ARG A 165 7.97 5.03 -3.33
C ARG A 165 9.02 4.55 -4.32
N VAL A 166 8.73 4.66 -5.63
CA VAL A 166 9.66 4.25 -6.70
C VAL A 166 10.89 5.14 -6.72
N VAL A 167 10.72 6.47 -6.71
CA VAL A 167 11.85 7.42 -6.68
C VAL A 167 12.56 7.36 -5.33
N GLY A 168 11.81 7.30 -4.22
CA GLY A 168 12.35 7.28 -2.87
C GLY A 168 13.31 6.12 -2.64
N ARG A 169 13.02 4.92 -3.16
CA ARG A 169 13.91 3.74 -3.02
C ARG A 169 15.36 3.99 -3.47
N SER A 170 15.56 4.83 -4.47
CA SER A 170 16.89 5.07 -5.07
C SER A 170 17.57 6.35 -4.59
N ARG A 171 16.80 7.29 -4.02
CA ARG A 171 17.27 8.67 -3.78
C ARG A 171 17.05 9.20 -2.37
N GLU A 172 16.20 8.57 -1.56
CA GLU A 172 15.79 9.12 -0.26
C GLU A 172 15.70 8.06 0.84
N PRO A 173 16.08 8.41 2.08
CA PRO A 173 15.79 7.57 3.24
C PRO A 173 14.29 7.32 3.37
N VAL A 174 13.92 6.10 3.79
CA VAL A 174 12.52 5.72 4.04
C VAL A 174 11.83 6.67 5.02
N ALA A 175 12.57 7.25 5.96
CA ALA A 175 12.10 8.26 6.91
C ALA A 175 11.52 9.54 6.27
N ARG A 176 11.82 9.83 4.99
CA ARG A 176 11.23 10.98 4.27
C ARG A 176 9.83 10.72 3.72
N GLN A 177 9.37 9.46 3.69
CA GLN A 177 8.07 9.14 3.10
C GLN A 177 6.89 9.87 3.72
N PRO A 178 6.76 9.98 5.07
CA PRO A 178 5.65 10.72 5.67
C PRO A 178 5.61 12.17 5.22
N ARG A 179 6.79 12.80 5.11
CA ARG A 179 6.92 14.18 4.61
C ARG A 179 6.53 14.30 3.14
N ARG A 180 6.95 13.36 2.27
CA ARG A 180 6.53 13.35 0.85
C ARG A 180 5.02 13.21 0.70
N THR A 181 4.38 12.40 1.54
CA THR A 181 2.91 12.28 1.58
C THR A 181 2.26 13.58 2.06
N ALA A 182 2.84 14.29 3.03
CA ALA A 182 2.35 15.59 3.46
C ALA A 182 2.47 16.67 2.37
N GLU A 183 3.61 16.74 1.69
CA GLU A 183 3.86 17.67 0.56
C GLU A 183 2.86 17.42 -0.59
N MET A 184 2.57 16.16 -0.91
CA MET A 184 1.50 15.78 -1.84
C MET A 184 0.17 16.44 -1.47
N TRP A 185 -0.27 16.23 -0.23
CA TRP A 185 -1.56 16.73 0.25
C TRP A 185 -1.57 18.26 0.30
N GLN A 186 -0.47 18.91 0.67
CA GLN A 186 -0.37 20.37 0.63
C GLN A 186 -0.59 20.93 -0.78
N ILE A 187 -0.11 20.24 -1.82
CA ILE A 187 -0.35 20.63 -3.21
C ILE A 187 -1.81 20.36 -3.59
N LEU A 188 -2.30 19.13 -3.36
CA LEU A 188 -3.65 18.73 -3.73
C LEU A 188 -4.73 19.56 -3.04
N ILE A 189 -4.60 19.85 -1.74
CA ILE A 189 -5.59 20.64 -0.99
C ILE A 189 -5.82 22.02 -1.60
N ARG A 190 -4.78 22.64 -2.19
CA ARG A 190 -4.92 23.97 -2.81
C ARG A 190 -5.75 23.96 -4.09
N GLY A 191 -5.78 22.82 -4.81
CA GLY A 191 -6.61 22.65 -6.01
C GLY A 191 -7.97 22.02 -5.73
N LEU A 192 -8.06 21.15 -4.72
CA LEU A 192 -9.27 20.35 -4.46
C LEU A 192 -10.23 20.98 -3.47
N VAL A 193 -9.72 21.68 -2.45
CA VAL A 193 -10.52 22.06 -1.27
C VAL A 193 -10.91 23.54 -1.32
N PRO A 194 -12.19 23.89 -1.05
CA PRO A 194 -12.63 25.27 -0.90
C PRO A 194 -11.79 26.05 0.10
N VAL A 195 -11.47 27.31 -0.19
CA VAL A 195 -10.57 28.16 0.61
C VAL A 195 -10.92 28.15 2.09
N THR A 196 -12.20 28.19 2.42
CA THR A 196 -12.74 28.19 3.80
C THR A 196 -12.42 26.93 4.59
N ARG A 197 -12.14 25.79 3.94
CA ARG A 197 -11.85 24.50 4.59
C ARG A 197 -10.37 24.09 4.52
N ARG A 198 -9.54 24.77 3.71
CA ARG A 198 -8.12 24.41 3.51
C ARG A 198 -7.33 24.32 4.81
N ALA A 199 -7.53 25.26 5.73
CA ALA A 199 -6.79 25.32 6.99
C ALA A 199 -6.93 24.03 7.83
N ARG A 200 -8.15 23.45 7.87
CA ARG A 200 -8.43 22.18 8.55
C ARG A 200 -7.56 21.05 7.98
N TYR A 201 -7.56 20.90 6.67
CA TYR A 201 -6.86 19.79 6.01
C TYR A 201 -5.34 19.97 5.96
N LEU A 202 -4.85 21.20 5.81
CA LEU A 202 -3.41 21.48 5.92
C LEU A 202 -2.89 21.17 7.34
N SER A 203 -3.67 21.53 8.36
CA SER A 203 -3.33 21.20 9.76
C SER A 203 -3.36 19.69 10.01
N LEU A 204 -4.32 18.98 9.42
CA LEU A 204 -4.40 17.52 9.47
C LEU A 204 -3.17 16.87 8.81
N ALA A 205 -2.77 17.31 7.61
CA ALA A 205 -1.59 16.77 6.92
C ALA A 205 -0.33 16.93 7.77
N ALA A 206 -0.11 18.11 8.36
CA ALA A 206 1.03 18.35 9.24
C ALA A 206 1.00 17.51 10.53
N ARG A 207 -0.19 17.22 11.06
CA ARG A 207 -0.35 16.33 12.23
C ARG A 207 -0.02 14.88 11.86
N LEU A 208 -0.59 14.36 10.77
CA LEU A 208 -0.37 12.99 10.31
C LEU A 208 1.10 12.73 9.95
N GLU A 209 1.78 13.72 9.37
CA GLU A 209 3.23 13.66 9.13
C GLU A 209 3.99 13.39 10.43
N ARG A 210 3.70 14.13 11.50
CA ARG A 210 4.37 13.98 12.80
C ARG A 210 4.02 12.67 13.52
N GLU A 211 2.78 12.21 13.39
CA GLU A 211 2.34 10.94 14.00
C GLU A 211 3.05 9.71 13.40
N ILE A 212 3.56 9.84 12.17
CA ILE A 212 4.08 8.72 11.38
C ILE A 212 5.57 8.87 11.08
N ALA A 213 6.15 10.05 11.31
CA ALA A 213 7.59 10.23 11.25
C ALA A 213 8.29 9.27 12.23
N PRO A 214 9.30 8.51 11.78
CA PRO A 214 10.12 7.73 12.70
C PRO A 214 10.85 8.68 13.65
N VAL A 215 10.88 8.31 14.95
CA VAL A 215 11.61 9.03 16.01
C VAL A 215 13.10 9.05 15.70
#